data_AF-A0A6I3UU83-F1
#
_entry.id   AF-A0A6I3UU83-F1
#
_cell.length_a   1.000
_cell.length_b   1.000
_cell.length_c   1.000
_cell.angle_alpha   90.00
_cell.angle_beta   90.00
_cell.angle_gamma   90.00
#
_symmetry.space_group_name_H-M   'P 1'
#
loop_
_entity.id
_entity.type
_entity.pdbx_description
1 polymer ?
#
loop_
_entity_poly.entity_id
_entity_poly.type
_entity_poly.pdbx_seq_one_letter_code
_entity_poly.pdbx_strand_id
1 'polypeptide(L)'
;VVISAAAGGIGSIAVQYAVAKGATVIGIASKKNSDYLKSLGAIPVAYEENIQNALLSASTKSITKFLDCYGSDYVKLAFSLGVKGTAIGTLVPSPYVMIKGAQFTGPRHSTYDDFNTLAEMV
;
A
#
# COMPACT_ATOMS: atom_id res chain seq x y z
N VAL A 1 1.98 2.81 9.07
CA VAL A 1 1.67 2.91 7.61
C VAL A 1 1.23 1.54 7.16
N VAL A 2 0.10 1.42 6.46
CA VAL A 2 -0.34 0.14 5.88
C VAL A 2 -0.10 0.16 4.37
N ILE A 3 0.41 -0.93 3.81
CA ILE A 3 0.67 -1.08 2.36
C ILE A 3 -0.01 -2.36 1.87
N SER A 4 -0.92 -2.26 0.90
CA SER A 4 -1.53 -3.42 0.23
C SER A 4 -0.61 -3.99 -0.85
N ALA A 5 -0.78 -5.27 -1.19
CA ALA A 5 0.13 -5.99 -2.11
C ALA A 5 1.61 -5.74 -1.80
N ALA A 6 1.96 -5.74 -0.51
CA ALA A 6 3.27 -5.34 0.00
C ALA A 6 4.42 -6.23 -0.51
N ALA A 7 4.12 -7.43 -0.99
CA ALA A 7 5.09 -8.35 -1.59
C ALA A 7 5.20 -8.22 -3.13
N GLY A 8 4.48 -7.30 -3.75
CA GLY A 8 4.54 -7.03 -5.20
C GLY A 8 5.65 -6.04 -5.57
N GLY A 9 5.75 -5.70 -6.86
CA GLY A 9 6.79 -4.81 -7.38
C GLY A 9 6.81 -3.43 -6.68
N ILE A 10 5.71 -2.67 -6.77
CA ILE A 10 5.63 -1.36 -6.11
C ILE A 10 5.53 -1.49 -4.58
N GLY A 11 4.76 -2.46 -4.09
CA GLY A 11 4.54 -2.66 -2.66
C GLY A 11 5.84 -2.91 -1.90
N SER A 12 6.74 -3.74 -2.43
CA SER A 12 8.03 -4.06 -1.79
C SER A 12 8.97 -2.86 -1.72
N ILE A 13 9.00 -2.02 -2.76
CA ILE A 13 9.77 -0.77 -2.77
C ILE A 13 9.18 0.22 -1.76
N ALA A 14 7.85 0.36 -1.74
CA ALA A 14 7.15 1.27 -0.83
C ALA A 14 7.34 0.87 0.65
N VAL A 15 7.36 -0.43 0.95
CA VAL A 15 7.67 -0.96 2.29
C VAL A 15 9.07 -0.52 2.70
N GLN A 16 10.08 -0.83 1.89
CA GLN A 16 11.48 -0.51 2.20
C GLN A 16 11.67 1.00 2.37
N TYR A 17 11.08 1.80 1.49
CA TYR A 17 11.13 3.26 1.61
C TYR A 17 10.50 3.78 2.90
N ALA A 18 9.29 3.31 3.25
CA ALA A 18 8.62 3.74 4.47
C ALA A 18 9.39 3.31 5.74
N VAL A 19 9.92 2.08 5.76
CA VAL A 19 10.80 1.60 6.85
C VAL A 19 12.05 2.47 6.96
N ALA A 20 12.73 2.77 5.84
CA ALA A 20 13.90 3.64 5.82
C ALA A 20 13.61 5.08 6.29
N LYS A 21 12.36 5.55 6.18
CA LYS A 21 11.89 6.82 6.74
C LYS A 21 11.46 6.72 8.22
N GLY A 22 11.70 5.59 8.88
CA GLY A 22 11.41 5.37 10.29
C GLY A 22 9.94 5.05 10.59
N ALA A 23 9.14 4.70 9.58
CA ALA A 23 7.76 4.32 9.80
C ALA A 23 7.65 2.87 10.30
N THR A 24 6.73 2.61 11.24
CA THR A 24 6.22 1.26 11.47
C THR A 24 5.31 0.87 10.32
N VAL A 25 5.70 -0.15 9.57
CA VAL A 25 5.00 -0.62 8.37
C VAL A 25 4.29 -1.92 8.64
N ILE A 26 2.99 -1.97 8.33
CA ILE A 26 2.21 -3.21 8.25
C ILE A 26 2.00 -3.52 6.77
N GLY A 27 2.54 -4.64 6.31
CA GLY A 27 2.44 -5.07 4.92
C GLY A 27 1.36 -6.13 4.76
N ILE A 28 0.41 -5.90 3.87
CA ILE A 28 -0.61 -6.89 3.51
C ILE A 28 -0.10 -7.73 2.35
N ALA A 29 0.00 -9.04 2.54
CA ALA A 29 0.34 -10.00 1.50
C ALA A 29 -0.28 -11.39 1.79
N SER A 30 0.06 -12.40 1.00
CA SER A 30 -0.32 -13.79 1.30
C SER A 30 0.51 -14.35 2.47
N LYS A 31 0.01 -15.36 3.19
CA LYS A 31 0.75 -16.01 4.30
C LYS A 31 2.15 -16.47 3.90
N LYS A 32 2.32 -17.02 2.69
CA LYS A 32 3.62 -17.46 2.16
C LYS A 32 4.67 -16.35 2.04
N ASN A 33 4.24 -15.08 1.96
CA ASN A 33 5.14 -13.94 1.86
C ASN A 33 5.50 -13.34 3.22
N SER A 34 5.08 -13.96 4.34
CA SER A 34 5.32 -13.44 5.69
C SER A 34 6.80 -13.19 5.97
N ASP A 35 7.66 -14.16 5.67
CA ASP A 35 9.10 -14.04 5.94
C ASP A 35 9.77 -13.04 4.99
N TYR A 36 9.29 -12.93 3.76
CA TYR A 36 9.72 -11.87 2.84
C TYR A 36 9.36 -10.47 3.38
N LEU A 37 8.14 -10.25 3.88
CA LEU A 37 7.78 -8.95 4.44
C LEU A 37 8.59 -8.61 5.70
N LYS A 38 8.87 -9.59 6.55
CA LYS A 38 9.75 -9.40 7.71
C LYS A 38 11.16 -9.03 7.27
N SER A 39 11.71 -9.64 6.22
CA SER A 39 13.04 -9.28 5.72
C SER A 39 13.11 -7.85 5.16
N LEU A 40 11.98 -7.30 4.70
CA LEU A 40 11.86 -5.88 4.32
C LEU A 40 11.64 -4.93 5.53
N GLY A 41 11.49 -5.47 6.74
CA GLY A 41 11.24 -4.70 7.97
C GLY A 41 9.76 -4.39 8.23
N ALA A 42 8.82 -5.02 7.53
CA ALA A 42 7.39 -4.86 7.76
C ALA A 42 6.81 -5.93 8.70
N ILE A 43 5.73 -5.56 9.39
CA ILE A 43 4.87 -6.48 10.12
C ILE A 43 3.92 -7.15 9.10
N PRO A 44 3.98 -8.48 8.90
CA PRO A 44 3.15 -9.15 7.91
C PRO A 44 1.71 -9.33 8.40
N VAL A 45 0.75 -8.97 7.55
CA VAL A 45 -0.68 -9.29 7.71
C VAL A 45 -1.16 -10.03 6.47
N ALA A 46 -1.86 -11.15 6.68
CA ALA A 46 -2.45 -11.91 5.58
C ALA A 46 -3.74 -11.23 5.10
N TYR A 47 -3.98 -11.15 3.78
CA TYR A 47 -5.25 -10.65 3.22
C TYR A 47 -6.42 -11.66 3.30
N GLU A 48 -6.27 -12.73 4.09
CA GLU A 48 -7.28 -13.77 4.28
C GLU A 48 -8.47 -13.24 5.13
N GLU A 49 -9.31 -14.15 5.62
CA GLU A 49 -10.56 -13.77 6.29
C GLU A 49 -10.30 -12.82 7.48
N ASN A 50 -11.02 -11.68 7.44
CA ASN A 50 -11.03 -10.62 8.43
C ASN A 50 -9.73 -9.80 8.56
N ILE A 51 -9.29 -9.24 7.43
CA ILE A 51 -8.14 -8.34 7.35
C ILE A 51 -8.25 -7.11 8.28
N GLN A 52 -9.44 -6.55 8.49
CA GLN A 52 -9.62 -5.36 9.34
C GLN A 52 -9.20 -5.65 10.77
N ASN A 53 -9.67 -6.76 11.35
CA ASN A 53 -9.27 -7.15 12.70
C ASN A 53 -7.79 -7.50 12.76
N ALA A 54 -7.25 -8.16 11.73
CA ALA A 54 -5.82 -8.47 11.69
C ALA A 54 -4.95 -7.20 11.69
N LEU A 55 -5.34 -6.16 10.94
CA LEU A 55 -4.65 -4.87 10.95
C LEU A 55 -4.74 -4.16 12.30
N LEU A 56 -5.90 -4.20 12.95
CA LEU A 56 -6.08 -3.60 14.28
C LEU A 56 -5.23 -4.32 15.33
N SER A 57 -5.18 -5.65 15.30
CA SER A 57 -4.35 -6.45 16.21
C SER A 57 -2.85 -6.26 15.97
N ALA A 58 -2.43 -6.08 14.72
CA ALA A 58 -1.03 -5.83 14.37
C ALA A 58 -0.57 -4.40 14.69
N SER A 59 -1.50 -3.46 14.91
CA SER A 59 -1.20 -2.05 15.11
C SER A 59 -1.25 -1.68 16.59
N THR A 60 -0.13 -1.22 17.15
CA THR A 60 -0.07 -0.72 18.54
C THR A 60 -0.52 0.74 18.68
N LYS A 61 -0.72 1.43 17.55
CA LYS A 61 -1.14 2.84 17.46
C LYS A 61 -2.16 3.01 16.33
N SER A 62 -2.78 4.19 16.21
CA SER A 62 -3.67 4.49 15.09
C SER A 62 -2.95 4.43 13.74
N ILE A 63 -3.62 3.92 12.71
CA ILE A 63 -3.09 3.89 11.34
C ILE A 63 -3.11 5.31 10.75
N THR A 64 -1.94 5.84 10.40
CA THR A 64 -1.78 7.24 9.97
C THR A 64 -1.76 7.46 8.46
N LYS A 65 -1.47 6.40 7.70
CA LYS A 65 -1.30 6.39 6.23
C LYS A 65 -1.65 5.01 5.69
N PHE A 66 -2.24 4.97 4.51
CA PHE A 66 -2.54 3.76 3.76
C PHE A 66 -2.10 3.92 2.31
N LEU A 67 -1.38 2.95 1.76
CA LEU A 67 -1.06 2.88 0.34
C LEU A 67 -1.65 1.60 -0.25
N ASP A 68 -2.50 1.74 -1.25
CA ASP A 68 -3.09 0.64 -1.99
C ASP A 68 -2.34 0.39 -3.31
N CYS A 69 -1.69 -0.77 -3.42
CA CYS A 69 -0.94 -1.19 -4.61
C CYS A 69 -1.61 -2.35 -5.38
N TYR A 70 -2.85 -2.71 -5.06
CA TYR A 70 -3.58 -3.80 -5.74
C TYR A 70 -4.88 -3.32 -6.38
N GLY A 71 -5.53 -2.31 -5.80
CA GLY A 71 -6.93 -2.04 -6.07
C GLY A 71 -7.83 -2.98 -5.27
N SER A 72 -9.11 -3.08 -5.63
CA SER A 72 -10.17 -3.71 -4.80
C SER A 72 -10.61 -2.84 -3.62
N ASP A 73 -11.13 -3.46 -2.56
CA ASP A 73 -11.76 -2.80 -1.42
C ASP A 73 -10.77 -2.24 -0.39
N TYR A 74 -9.46 -2.22 -0.66
CA TYR A 74 -8.45 -1.71 0.29
C TYR A 74 -8.62 -0.23 0.62
N VAL A 75 -9.06 0.61 -0.32
CA VAL A 75 -9.35 2.02 -0.01
C VAL A 75 -10.58 2.14 0.90
N LYS A 76 -11.60 1.29 0.71
CA LYS A 76 -12.77 1.25 1.61
C LYS A 76 -12.36 0.78 3.01
N LEU A 77 -11.49 -0.23 3.08
CA LEU A 77 -10.88 -0.69 4.32
C LEU A 77 -10.09 0.43 5.01
N ALA A 78 -9.31 1.22 4.27
CA ALA A 78 -8.59 2.36 4.83
C ALA A 78 -9.54 3.38 5.46
N PHE A 79 -10.67 3.67 4.80
CA PHE A 79 -11.72 4.52 5.37
C PHE A 79 -12.38 3.90 6.61
N SER A 80 -12.67 2.59 6.63
CA SER A 80 -13.25 1.92 7.79
C SER A 80 -12.31 1.91 9.00
N LEU A 81 -10.99 1.98 8.76
CA LEU A 81 -9.96 2.14 9.77
C LEU A 81 -9.77 3.60 10.24
N GLY A 82 -10.57 4.54 9.72
CA GLY A 82 -10.54 5.96 10.12
C GLY A 82 -9.44 6.79 9.45
N VAL A 83 -8.78 6.26 8.40
CA VAL A 83 -7.75 7.00 7.67
C VAL A 83 -8.43 8.08 6.81
N LYS A 84 -7.98 9.33 6.93
CA LYS A 84 -8.47 10.44 6.11
C LYS A 84 -8.08 10.24 4.65
N GLY A 85 -8.93 10.66 3.70
CA GLY A 85 -8.65 10.55 2.26
C GLY A 85 -7.29 11.11 1.86
N THR A 86 -6.90 12.27 2.37
CA THR A 86 -5.57 12.89 2.11
C THR A 86 -4.37 12.06 2.62
N ALA A 87 -4.62 11.04 3.44
CA ALA A 87 -3.62 10.10 3.94
C ALA A 87 -3.72 8.70 3.29
N ILE A 88 -4.58 8.54 2.29
CA ILE A 88 -4.72 7.32 1.49
C ILE A 88 -4.17 7.58 0.10
N GLY A 89 -3.19 6.79 -0.32
CA GLY A 89 -2.73 6.68 -1.71
C GLY A 89 -3.26 5.41 -2.36
N THR A 90 -3.58 5.43 -3.65
CA THR A 90 -3.84 4.21 -4.42
C THR A 90 -3.20 4.26 -5.81
N LEU A 91 -2.80 3.09 -6.33
CA LEU A 91 -2.36 2.89 -7.71
C LEU A 91 -3.52 2.53 -8.66
N VAL A 92 -4.73 2.34 -8.14
CA VAL A 92 -5.92 1.93 -8.92
C VAL A 92 -7.03 2.96 -8.70
N PRO A 93 -7.16 3.95 -9.60
CA PRO A 93 -8.12 5.03 -9.41
C PRO A 93 -9.55 4.53 -9.68
N SER A 94 -10.51 5.01 -8.89
CA SER A 94 -11.94 4.86 -9.20
C SER A 94 -12.72 6.13 -8.84
N PRO A 95 -13.89 6.37 -9.46
CA PRO A 95 -14.71 7.54 -9.13
C PRO A 95 -15.02 7.67 -7.63
N TYR A 96 -15.31 6.55 -6.96
CA TYR A 96 -15.56 6.50 -5.52
C TYR A 96 -14.37 7.03 -4.70
N VAL A 97 -13.17 6.56 -5.02
CA VAL A 97 -11.91 6.94 -4.35
C VAL A 97 -11.64 8.44 -4.50
N MET A 98 -11.86 8.97 -5.71
CA MET A 98 -11.65 10.39 -6.02
C MET A 98 -12.62 11.30 -5.26
N ILE A 99 -13.92 10.96 -5.25
CA ILE A 99 -14.94 11.74 -4.53
C ILE A 99 -14.66 11.80 -3.03
N LYS A 100 -14.07 10.74 -2.46
CA LYS A 100 -13.71 10.66 -1.03
C LYS A 100 -12.34 11.28 -0.68
N GLY A 101 -11.66 11.88 -1.65
CA GLY A 101 -10.41 12.63 -1.42
C GLY A 101 -9.16 11.77 -1.24
N ALA A 102 -9.22 10.48 -1.58
CA ALA A 102 -8.02 9.64 -1.63
C ALA A 102 -7.10 10.10 -2.77
N GLN A 103 -5.81 10.13 -2.49
CA GLN A 103 -4.78 10.52 -3.44
C GLN A 103 -4.51 9.37 -4.40
N PHE A 104 -4.33 9.69 -5.67
CA PHE A 104 -4.00 8.71 -6.70
C PHE A 104 -2.61 9.00 -7.26
N THR A 105 -1.78 7.97 -7.34
CA THR A 105 -0.45 8.05 -7.95
C THR A 105 -0.33 6.88 -8.93
N GLY A 106 0.02 7.10 -10.18
CA GLY A 106 0.01 6.05 -11.21
C GLY A 106 -0.16 6.61 -12.62
N PRO A 107 -0.29 5.76 -13.65
CA PRO A 107 0.21 5.98 -15.01
C PRO A 107 -0.39 7.14 -15.81
N ARG A 108 -1.30 7.95 -15.25
CA ARG A 108 -1.89 9.09 -15.98
C ARG A 108 -0.89 10.18 -16.38
N HIS A 109 0.32 10.19 -15.82
CA HIS A 109 1.41 11.06 -16.27
C HIS A 109 2.53 10.30 -16.99
N SER A 110 2.46 8.97 -17.04
CA SER A 110 3.44 8.17 -17.75
C SER A 110 3.02 8.06 -19.21
N THR A 111 3.89 8.54 -20.08
CA THR A 111 3.78 8.51 -21.52
C THR A 111 4.55 7.32 -22.09
N TYR A 112 4.38 7.07 -23.39
CA TYR A 112 5.21 6.10 -24.09
C TYR A 112 6.71 6.47 -24.04
N ASP A 113 7.03 7.76 -24.01
CA ASP A 113 8.42 8.25 -23.97
C ASP A 113 9.12 7.94 -22.65
N ASP A 114 8.37 7.78 -21.56
CA ASP A 114 8.93 7.34 -20.27
C ASP A 114 9.44 5.89 -20.35
N PHE A 115 8.83 5.04 -21.20
CA PHE A 115 9.32 3.68 -21.44
C PHE A 115 10.58 3.65 -22.31
N ASN A 116 10.67 4.52 -23.32
CA ASN A 116 11.89 4.66 -24.12
C ASN A 116 13.06 5.13 -23.25
N THR A 117 12.82 6.12 -22.39
CA THR A 117 13.82 6.61 -21.43
C THR A 117 14.29 5.51 -20.49
N LEU A 118 13.38 4.69 -19.96
CA LEU A 118 13.73 3.54 -19.13
C LEU A 118 14.55 2.49 -19.87
N ALA A 119 14.25 2.24 -21.16
CA ALA A 119 14.97 1.26 -21.97
C ALA A 119 16.42 1.67 -22.24
N GLU A 120 16.73 2.97 -22.25
CA GLU A 120 18.10 3.50 -22.39
C GLU A 120 18.90 3.45 -21.08
N MET A 121 18.25 3.21 -19.94
CA MET A 121 18.89 3.18 -18.62
C MET A 121 19.37 1.79 -18.18
N VAL A 122 19.15 0.76 -18.99
CA VAL A 122 19.58 -0.64 -18.77
C VAL A 122 20.42 -1.15 -19.93
#